data_AF-A0A358HRU8-F1
#
_entry.id   AF-A0A358HRU8-F1
#
_cell.length_a   1.000
_cell.length_b   1.000
_cell.length_c   1.000
_cell.angle_alpha   90.00
_cell.angle_beta   90.00
_cell.angle_gamma   90.00
#
_symmetry.space_group_name_H-M   'P 1'
#
loop_
_entity.id
_entity.type
_entity.pdbx_description
1 polymer ?
#
loop_
_entity_poly.entity_id
_entity_poly.type
_entity_poly.pdbx_seq_one_letter_code
_entity_poly.pdbx_strand_id
1 'polypeptide(L)' 'FFTMKSKGTGLGLTISQQLVDANHGTINIESAPQEGTTIILTFPASGPGIGQEEITKNVQADQNTDRRR' A
#
# COMPACT_ATOMS: atom_id res chain seq x y z
N PHE A 1 5.86 -20.16 -1.55
CA PHE A 1 5.21 -21.08 -0.59
C PHE A 1 6.17 -21.35 0.56
N PHE A 2 5.80 -20.99 1.80
CA PHE A 2 6.54 -21.45 2.99
C PHE A 2 5.56 -21.88 4.10
N THR A 3 5.82 -23.04 4.71
CA THR A 3 5.00 -23.70 5.74
C THR A 3 5.92 -24.31 6.80
N MET A 4 5.57 -24.19 8.09
CA MET A 4 6.21 -24.90 9.20
C MET A 4 5.34 -26.08 9.74
N LYS A 5 4.43 -26.64 8.90
CA LYS A 5 3.57 -27.88 8.99
C LYS A 5 2.43 -27.88 10.03
N SER A 6 1.29 -28.61 9.97
CA SER A 6 0.77 -29.75 9.15
C SER A 6 -0.70 -29.62 8.67
N LYS A 7 -1.46 -28.57 9.01
CA LYS A 7 -2.91 -28.43 8.67
C LYS A 7 -3.31 -27.03 8.21
N GLY A 8 -2.47 -26.40 7.39
CA GLY A 8 -2.76 -25.13 6.74
C GLY A 8 -2.19 -25.13 5.33
N THR A 9 -2.89 -24.54 4.38
CA THR A 9 -2.52 -24.51 2.96
C THR A 9 -1.28 -23.68 2.65
N GLY A 10 -0.66 -23.04 3.65
CA GLY A 10 0.48 -22.13 3.47
C GLY A 10 0.13 -20.81 2.76
N LEU A 11 -1.17 -20.54 2.59
CA LEU A 11 -1.64 -19.36 1.86
C LEU A 11 -1.58 -18.08 2.68
N GLY A 12 -1.79 -18.15 4.01
CA GLY A 12 -1.88 -16.95 4.86
C GLY A 12 -0.67 -16.04 4.75
N LEU A 13 0.53 -16.57 5.00
CA LEU A 13 1.77 -15.79 4.89
C LEU A 13 2.07 -15.36 3.45
N THR A 14 1.69 -16.18 2.47
CA THR A 14 1.88 -15.84 1.04
C THR A 14 1.00 -14.64 0.65
N ILE A 15 -0.25 -14.60 1.10
CA ILE A 15 -1.16 -13.47 0.89
C ILE A 15 -0.63 -12.23 1.62
N SER A 16 -0.20 -12.38 2.87
CA SER A 16 0.40 -11.28 3.63
C SER A 16 1.64 -10.72 2.93
N GLN A 17 2.53 -11.56 2.40
CA GLN A 17 3.69 -11.13 1.62
C GLN A 17 3.26 -10.30 0.41
N GLN A 18 2.29 -10.79 -0.37
CA GLN A 18 1.79 -10.06 -1.54
C GLN A 18 1.20 -8.70 -1.17
N LEU A 19 0.44 -8.61 -0.08
CA LEU A 19 -0.08 -7.34 0.40
C LEU A 19 1.03 -6.39 0.85
N VAL A 20 2.01 -6.89 1.59
CA VAL A 20 3.14 -6.09 2.06
C VAL A 20 3.93 -5.54 0.88
N ASP A 21 4.24 -6.38 -0.11
CA ASP A 21 4.96 -5.99 -1.33
C ASP A 21 4.17 -4.94 -2.13
N ALA A 22 2.86 -5.15 -2.30
CA ALA A 22 1.98 -4.22 -3.01
C ALA A 22 1.88 -2.84 -2.33
N ASN A 23 2.11 -2.78 -1.02
CA ASN A 23 2.13 -1.53 -0.24
C ASN A 23 3.57 -1.01 -0.04
N HIS A 24 4.54 -1.52 -0.80
CA HIS A 24 5.96 -1.13 -0.70
C HIS A 24 6.55 -1.30 0.71
N GLY A 25 5.99 -2.25 1.46
CA GLY A 25 6.46 -2.60 2.79
C GLY A 25 7.48 -3.72 2.78
N THR A 26 7.90 -4.12 3.98
CA THR A 26 8.79 -5.26 4.21
C THR A 26 8.25 -6.12 5.35
N ILE A 27 8.53 -7.43 5.29
CA ILE A 27 8.18 -8.40 6.33
C ILE A 27 9.44 -9.07 6.88
N ASN A 28 9.58 -9.07 8.20
CA ASN A 28 10.63 -9.79 8.92
C ASN A 28 10.00 -10.80 9.89
N ILE A 29 10.60 -11.97 10.02
CA ILE A 29 10.08 -13.05 10.86
C ILE A 29 11.18 -13.52 11.79
N GLU A 30 10.92 -13.41 13.09
CA GLU A 30 11.80 -13.87 14.16
C GLU A 30 11.09 -15.01 14.88
N SER A 31 11.70 -16.19 14.91
CA SER A 31 11.13 -17.33 15.60
C SER A 31 12.22 -18.25 16.12
N ALA A 32 12.02 -18.71 17.36
CA ALA A 32 12.86 -19.72 17.97
C ALA A 32 11.97 -20.80 18.63
N PRO A 33 12.39 -22.08 18.61
CA PRO A 33 11.68 -23.15 19.28
C PRO A 33 11.45 -22.79 20.76
N GLN A 34 10.25 -23.02 21.26
CA GLN A 34 9.85 -22.75 22.66
C GLN A 34 9.80 -21.27 23.08
N GLU A 35 10.13 -20.33 22.18
CA GLU A 35 10.01 -18.88 22.41
C GLU A 35 8.87 -18.23 21.62
N GLY A 36 8.33 -18.95 20.63
CA GLY A 36 7.22 -18.49 19.80
C GLY A 36 7.69 -17.87 18.48
N THR A 37 6.85 -17.02 17.90
CA THR A 37 7.07 -16.38 16.60
C THR A 37 6.61 -14.93 16.64
N THR A 38 7.50 -14.03 16.25
CA THR A 38 7.25 -12.60 16.07
C THR A 38 7.33 -12.28 14.58
N ILE A 39 6.32 -11.57 14.06
CA ILE A 39 6.28 -11.11 12.66
C ILE A 39 6.20 -9.60 12.68
N ILE A 40 7.15 -8.95 12.01
CA ILE A 40 7.30 -7.49 11.96
C ILE A 40 6.99 -7.05 10.53
N LEU A 41 6.01 -6.16 10.39
CA LEU A 41 5.64 -5.53 9.12
C LEU A 41 6.05 -4.06 9.17
N THR A 42 6.79 -3.61 8.17
CA THR A 42 7.21 -2.21 8.04
C THR A 42 6.64 -1.62 6.77
N PHE A 43 6.11 -0.42 6.84
CA PHE A 43 5.54 0.30 5.70
C PHE A 43 6.12 1.71 5.62
N PRO A 44 6.18 2.32 4.43
CA PRO A 44 6.52 3.74 4.29
C PRO A 44 5.55 4.61 5.09
N ALA A 45 6.07 5.58 5.85
CA ALA A 45 5.26 6.46 6.70
C ALA A 45 4.34 7.41 5.92
N SER A 46 4.52 7.51 4.60
CA SER A 46 3.69 8.27 3.69
C SER A 46 3.54 7.44 2.42
N GLY A 47 2.31 7.21 1.97
CA GLY A 47 2.06 6.52 0.71
C GLY A 47 2.69 7.28 -0.47
N PRO A 48 2.86 6.64 -1.64
CA PRO A 48 3.11 7.38 -2.86
C PRO A 48 2.02 8.44 -2.94
N GLY A 49 2.42 9.71 -2.87
CA GLY A 49 1.48 10.81 -2.70
C GLY A 49 0.33 10.62 -3.66
N ILE A 50 -0.90 10.50 -3.13
CA ILE A 50 -2.06 10.80 -3.95
C ILE A 50 -1.80 12.22 -4.47
N GLY A 51 -1.45 12.31 -5.74
CA GLY A 51 -1.01 13.56 -6.36
C GLY A 51 -2.05 14.62 -6.04
N GLN A 52 -1.61 15.66 -5.34
CA GLN A 52 -2.26 16.95 -5.43
C GLN A 52 -2.03 17.48 -6.85
N GLU A 53 -2.69 16.90 -7.84
CA GLU A 53 -2.64 17.40 -9.22
C GLU A 53 -4.03 17.26 -9.86
N GLU A 54 -4.53 18.39 -10.37
CA GLU A 54 -5.82 18.63 -11.03
C GLU A 54 -7.08 18.89 -10.19
N ILE A 55 -7.09 19.99 -9.41
CA ILE A 55 -8.37 20.71 -9.14
C ILE A 55 -8.32 22.22 -9.49
N THR A 56 -7.16 22.78 -9.90
CA THR A 56 -7.05 24.25 -10.05
C THR A 56 -7.11 24.78 -11.49
N LYS A 57 -7.29 23.96 -12.53
CA LYS A 57 -7.22 24.47 -13.93
C LYS A 57 -8.54 24.74 -14.65
N ASN A 58 -9.72 24.45 -14.08
CA ASN A 58 -10.99 24.54 -14.84
C ASN A 58 -12.05 25.55 -14.33
N VAL A 59 -11.68 26.62 -13.61
CA VAL A 59 -12.65 27.70 -13.27
C VAL A 59 -12.18 29.09 -13.73
N GLN A 60 -11.41 29.18 -14.82
CA GLN A 60 -11.09 30.48 -15.44
C GLN A 60 -11.32 30.44 -16.95
N ALA A 61 -12.59 30.39 -17.37
CA ALA A 61 -13.01 30.72 -18.74
C ALA A 61 -14.51 31.07 -18.82
N ASP A 62 -14.97 32.02 -18.00
CA ASP A 62 -16.21 32.76 -18.31
C ASP A 62 -15.98 34.28 -18.17
N GLN A 63 -14.93 34.74 -18.83
CA GLN A 63 -14.57 36.16 -18.90
C GLN A 63 -14.24 36.52 -20.36
N ASN A 64 -15.13 36.18 -21.28
CA ASN A 64 -15.19 36.84 -22.60
C ASN A 64 -16.42 36.40 -23.38
N THR A 65 -17.53 37.15 -23.29
CA THR A 65 -18.28 37.65 -24.46
C THR A 65 -19.19 38.77 -23.96
N ASP A 66 -18.59 39.92 -23.61
CA ASP A 66 -19.27 41.21 -23.64
C ASP A 66 -18.45 42.18 -24.49
N ARG A 67 -18.36 41.88 -25.80
CA ARG A 67 -18.04 42.83 -26.89
C ARG A 67 -18.61 42.30 -28.21
N ARG A 68 -19.59 43.03 -28.77
CA ARG A 68 -20.19 42.95 -30.14
C ARG A 68 -21.59 42.33 -30.25
N ARG A 69 -22.61 43.00 -29.69
CA ARG A 69 -23.70 43.68 -30.44
C ARG A 69 -24.71 44.28 -29.47
#